data_AF-A0A8S3IJ44-F1
#
_entry.id   AF-A0A8S3IJ44-F1
#
_cell.length_a   1.000
_cell.length_b   1.000
_cell.length_c   1.000
_cell.angle_alpha   90.00
_cell.angle_beta   90.00
_cell.angle_gamma   90.00
#
_symmetry.space_group_name_H-M   'P 1'
#
loop_
_entity.id
_entity.type
_entity.pdbx_description
1 polymer ?
#
loop_
_entity_poly.entity_id
_entity_poly.type
_entity_poly.pdbx_seq_one_letter_code
_entity_poly.pdbx_strand_id
1 'polypeptide(L)'
;LLIRALLTFIQDQGLISFISGALKIKECHDLFAKLAKNNDPSRFKSDLSYEHFDSGVRMGNGAFNLMIANLPQRIIRCLEFAGFSGDRDFGLNELEKSAMSKGLRAPLSALLLLGYHTYAAHIFGNGDGDLEKANMLVEHYLKANPN
;
A
#
# COMPACT_ATOMS: atom_id res chain seq x y z
N LEU A 1 -41.25 8.95 -1.38
CA LEU A 1 -40.55 8.04 -2.33
C LEU A 1 -39.05 7.94 -2.06
N LEU A 2 -38.34 9.06 -1.96
CA LEU A 2 -36.88 9.11 -1.79
C LEU A 2 -36.36 8.41 -0.52
N ILE A 3 -37.00 8.60 0.64
CA ILE A 3 -36.64 7.91 1.90
C ILE A 3 -36.85 6.38 1.78
N ARG A 4 -37.90 5.93 1.07
CA ARG A 4 -38.12 4.50 0.82
C ARG A 4 -37.04 3.93 -0.11
N ALA A 5 -36.66 4.66 -1.16
CA ALA A 5 -35.56 4.26 -2.04
C ALA A 5 -34.22 4.19 -1.28
N LEU A 6 -33.92 5.16 -0.40
CA LEU A 6 -32.74 5.12 0.48
C LEU A 6 -32.77 3.97 1.48
N LEU A 7 -33.93 3.66 2.07
CA LEU A 7 -34.09 2.52 2.97
C LEU A 7 -33.89 1.18 2.26
N THR A 8 -34.46 1.00 1.07
CA THR A 8 -34.26 -0.21 0.25
C THR A 8 -32.81 -0.33 -0.20
N PHE A 9 -32.15 0.79 -0.50
CA PHE A 9 -30.73 0.83 -0.84
C PHE A 9 -29.83 0.48 0.35
N ILE A 10 -30.11 1.03 1.55
CA ILE A 10 -29.34 0.75 2.77
C ILE A 10 -29.59 -0.68 3.27
N GLN A 11 -30.78 -1.24 3.06
CA GLN A 11 -31.08 -2.63 3.42
C GLN A 11 -30.41 -3.68 2.51
N ASP A 12 -29.78 -3.26 1.41
CA ASP A 12 -29.03 -4.16 0.56
C ASP A 12 -27.80 -4.69 1.32
N GLN A 13 -27.81 -6.01 1.58
CA GLN A 13 -26.73 -6.67 2.32
C GLN A 13 -25.38 -6.59 1.59
N GLY A 14 -25.39 -6.51 0.26
CA GLY A 14 -24.18 -6.36 -0.54
C GLY A 14 -23.51 -5.01 -0.29
N LEU A 15 -24.29 -3.93 -0.27
CA LEU A 15 -23.78 -2.59 0.01
C LEU A 15 -23.26 -2.43 1.44
N ILE A 16 -23.96 -2.96 2.44
CA ILE A 16 -23.48 -2.94 3.83
C ILE A 16 -22.15 -3.68 3.95
N SER A 17 -22.04 -4.86 3.32
CA SER A 17 -20.82 -5.67 3.33
C SER A 17 -19.66 -4.97 2.63
N PHE A 18 -19.94 -4.31 1.50
CA PHE A 18 -18.96 -3.50 0.77
C PHE A 18 -18.44 -2.32 1.61
N ILE A 19 -19.34 -1.55 2.23
CA ILE A 19 -18.96 -0.41 3.09
C ILE A 19 -18.14 -0.90 4.29
N SER A 20 -18.57 -1.99 4.92
CA SER A 20 -17.86 -2.59 6.05
C SER A 20 -16.46 -3.08 5.64
N GLY A 21 -16.32 -3.66 4.44
CA GLY A 21 -15.04 -4.03 3.87
C GLY A 21 -14.14 -2.81 3.64
N ALA A 22 -14.68 -1.74 3.06
CA ALA A 22 -13.95 -0.48 2.85
C ALA A 22 -13.49 0.15 4.18
N LEU A 23 -14.32 0.16 5.22
CA LEU A 23 -13.96 0.67 6.54
C LEU A 23 -12.82 -0.15 7.19
N LYS A 24 -12.84 -1.48 7.06
CA LYS A 24 -11.74 -2.32 7.55
C LYS A 24 -10.42 -2.04 6.84
N ILE A 25 -10.47 -1.78 5.53
CA ILE A 25 -9.30 -1.35 4.76
C ILE A 25 -8.78 0.00 5.30
N LYS A 26 -9.69 0.92 5.66
CA LYS A 26 -9.33 2.20 6.30
C LYS A 26 -8.57 2.00 7.60
N GLU A 27 -9.14 1.21 8.50
CA GLU A 27 -8.59 0.99 9.82
C GLU A 27 -7.19 0.40 9.72
N CYS A 28 -6.98 -0.50 8.76
CA CYS A 28 -5.67 -1.07 8.47
C CYS A 28 -4.67 -0.01 7.99
N HIS A 29 -5.05 0.80 7.00
CA HIS A 29 -4.21 1.91 6.51
C HIS A 29 -3.84 2.88 7.65
N ASP A 30 -4.82 3.31 8.44
CA ASP A 30 -4.61 4.27 9.53
C ASP A 30 -3.73 3.68 10.64
N LEU A 31 -3.82 2.37 10.88
CA LEU A 31 -2.93 1.66 11.79
C LEU A 31 -1.49 1.70 11.27
N PHE A 32 -1.24 1.37 10.00
CA PHE A 32 0.10 1.44 9.41
C PHE A 32 0.69 2.84 9.49
N ALA A 33 -0.10 3.89 9.18
CA ALA A 33 0.34 5.27 9.29
C ALA A 33 0.68 5.66 10.74
N LYS A 34 -0.09 5.18 11.73
CA LYS A 34 0.20 5.38 13.16
C LYS A 34 1.48 4.66 13.61
N LEU A 35 1.69 3.42 13.15
CA LEU A 35 2.90 2.66 13.46
C LEU A 35 4.15 3.33 12.88
N ALA A 36 4.07 3.87 11.66
CA ALA A 36 5.17 4.61 11.05
C ALA A 36 5.54 5.88 11.84
N LYS A 37 4.53 6.62 12.34
CA LYS A 37 4.75 7.83 13.16
C LYS A 37 5.32 7.52 14.55
N ASN A 38 4.87 6.43 15.16
CA ASN A 38 5.30 6.02 16.50
C ASN A 38 6.44 4.98 16.46
N ASN A 39 7.22 4.99 15.38
CA ASN A 39 8.29 4.05 15.15
C ASN A 39 9.50 4.40 16.00
N ASP A 40 9.67 3.69 17.12
CA ASP A 40 10.73 3.92 18.09
C ASP A 40 11.60 2.65 18.22
N PRO A 41 12.87 2.69 17.77
CA PRO A 41 13.79 1.56 17.87
C PRO A 41 14.00 1.06 19.30
N SER A 42 13.89 1.93 20.30
CA SER A 42 14.14 1.57 21.71
C SER A 42 13.12 0.59 22.28
N ARG A 43 11.97 0.42 21.59
CA ARG A 43 10.90 -0.51 21.99
C ARG A 43 11.20 -1.96 21.60
N PHE A 44 12.28 -2.22 20.87
CA PHE A 44 12.64 -3.54 20.35
C PHE A 44 13.82 -4.13 21.12
N LYS A 45 13.75 -5.44 21.37
CA LYS A 45 14.80 -6.19 22.10
C LYS A 45 16.06 -6.44 21.27
N SER A 46 15.97 -6.34 19.94
CA SER A 46 17.08 -6.55 19.02
C SER A 46 16.91 -5.70 17.77
N ASP A 47 18.03 -5.29 17.18
CA ASP A 47 18.06 -4.51 15.93
C ASP A 47 17.39 -5.27 14.78
N LEU A 48 17.56 -6.60 14.73
CA LEU A 48 16.91 -7.46 13.75
C LEU A 48 15.37 -7.42 13.86
N SER A 49 14.84 -7.42 15.09
CA SER A 49 13.39 -7.33 15.31
C SER A 49 12.85 -5.96 14.91
N TYR A 50 13.60 -4.90 15.19
CA TYR A 50 13.26 -3.56 14.72
C TYR A 50 13.26 -3.48 13.20
N GLU A 51 14.29 -3.99 12.54
CA GLU A 51 14.42 -3.96 11.07
C GLU A 51 13.28 -4.73 10.38
N HIS A 52 12.88 -5.89 10.91
CA HIS A 52 11.71 -6.63 10.41
C HIS A 52 10.38 -5.88 10.59
N PHE A 53 10.25 -5.17 11.71
CA PHE A 53 9.07 -4.35 11.98
C PHE A 53 9.02 -3.12 11.08
N ASP A 54 10.11 -2.33 11.05
CA ASP A 54 10.23 -1.12 10.23
C ASP A 54 9.97 -1.44 8.76
N SER A 55 10.66 -2.44 8.20
CA SER A 55 10.41 -2.94 6.84
C SER A 55 8.94 -3.30 6.61
N GLY A 56 8.31 -4.02 7.54
CA GLY A 56 6.91 -4.37 7.41
C GLY A 56 5.95 -3.17 7.43
N VAL A 57 6.23 -2.19 8.28
CA VAL A 57 5.44 -0.96 8.37
C VAL A 57 5.59 -0.13 7.09
N ARG A 58 6.81 0.01 6.57
CA ARG A 58 7.08 0.69 5.29
C ARG A 58 6.41 0.00 4.12
N MET A 59 6.51 -1.33 4.04
CA MET A 59 5.82 -2.13 3.02
C MET A 59 4.32 -1.88 3.05
N GLY A 60 3.68 -1.99 4.22
CA GLY A 60 2.23 -1.81 4.35
C GLY A 60 1.80 -0.39 3.98
N ASN A 61 2.50 0.62 4.51
CA ASN A 61 2.19 2.02 4.24
C ASN A 61 2.36 2.35 2.74
N GLY A 62 3.43 1.83 2.13
CA GLY A 62 3.69 1.99 0.71
C GLY A 62 2.65 1.31 -0.17
N ALA A 63 2.28 0.07 0.16
CA ALA A 63 1.28 -0.70 -0.57
C ALA A 63 -0.11 -0.05 -0.54
N PHE A 64 -0.58 0.41 0.63
CA PHE A 64 -1.88 1.06 0.73
C PHE A 64 -1.92 2.39 -0.02
N ASN A 65 -0.88 3.21 0.09
CA ASN A 65 -0.79 4.48 -0.62
C ASN A 65 -0.81 4.28 -2.14
N LEU A 66 -0.04 3.30 -2.62
CA LEU A 66 0.00 2.95 -4.04
C LEU A 66 -1.33 2.37 -4.54
N MET A 67 -1.97 1.50 -3.76
CA MET A 67 -3.28 0.93 -4.09
C MET A 67 -4.33 2.04 -4.19
N ILE A 68 -4.41 2.95 -3.22
CA ILE A 68 -5.40 4.03 -3.20
C ILE A 68 -5.14 5.03 -4.34
N ALA A 69 -3.89 5.40 -4.58
CA ALA A 69 -3.51 6.34 -5.65
C ALA A 69 -3.75 5.80 -7.06
N ASN A 70 -3.97 4.49 -7.21
CA ASN A 70 -4.29 3.84 -8.47
C ASN A 70 -5.78 3.55 -8.65
N LEU A 71 -6.63 3.86 -7.65
CA LEU A 71 -8.08 3.74 -7.82
C LEU A 71 -8.59 4.76 -8.85
N PRO A 72 -9.66 4.46 -9.60
CA PRO A 72 -10.33 5.43 -10.45
C PRO A 72 -10.75 6.68 -9.68
N GLN A 73 -10.61 7.86 -10.30
CA GLN A 73 -10.91 9.18 -9.71
C GLN A 73 -12.32 9.31 -9.09
N ARG A 74 -13.28 8.51 -9.56
CA ARG A 74 -14.64 8.48 -8.98
C ARG A 74 -14.65 7.82 -7.60
N ILE A 75 -13.85 6.77 -7.41
CA ILE A 75 -13.73 6.04 -6.14
C ILE A 75 -12.92 6.86 -5.15
N ILE A 76 -11.81 7.47 -5.58
CA ILE A 76 -10.98 8.34 -4.74
C ILE A 76 -11.81 9.45 -4.11
N ARG A 77 -12.60 10.18 -4.90
CA ARG A 77 -13.48 11.25 -4.38
C ARG A 77 -14.49 10.78 -3.32
N CYS A 78 -15.02 9.56 -3.46
CA CYS A 78 -15.89 8.98 -2.44
C CYS A 78 -15.12 8.62 -1.16
N LEU A 79 -13.88 8.16 -1.30
CA LEU A 79 -13.01 7.77 -0.19
C LEU A 79 -12.42 9.00 0.54
N GLU A 80 -12.11 10.09 -0.16
CA GLU A 80 -11.64 11.36 0.41
C GLU A 80 -12.63 11.94 1.43
N PHE A 81 -13.93 11.82 1.16
CA PHE A 81 -14.97 12.22 2.13
C PHE A 81 -14.90 11.41 3.43
N ALA A 82 -14.48 10.15 3.36
CA ALA A 82 -14.21 9.31 4.53
C ALA A 82 -12.78 9.52 5.10
N GLY A 83 -12.04 10.52 4.63
CA GLY A 83 -10.67 10.84 5.07
C GLY A 83 -9.61 9.86 4.59
N PHE A 84 -9.83 9.16 3.47
CA PHE A 84 -8.79 8.39 2.79
C PHE A 84 -8.08 9.26 1.78
N SER A 85 -6.75 9.18 1.75
CA SER A 85 -5.97 9.70 0.64
C SER A 85 -4.79 8.75 0.42
N GLY A 86 -4.37 8.62 -0.82
CA GLY A 86 -3.20 7.85 -1.20
C GLY A 86 -2.24 8.74 -1.97
N ASP A 87 -0.97 8.69 -1.61
CA ASP A 87 0.11 9.40 -2.30
C ASP A 87 1.00 8.37 -3.01
N ARG A 88 0.99 8.42 -4.34
CA ARG A 88 1.73 7.47 -5.18
C ARG A 88 3.23 7.54 -4.95
N ASP A 89 3.79 8.76 -4.92
CA ASP A 89 5.24 8.96 -4.86
C ASP A 89 5.75 8.59 -3.47
N PHE A 90 5.00 8.96 -2.44
CA PHE A 90 5.24 8.47 -1.08
C PHE A 90 5.16 6.94 -1.01
N GLY A 91 4.15 6.36 -1.66
CA GLY A 91 3.93 4.91 -1.69
C GLY A 91 5.10 4.14 -2.31
N LEU A 92 5.58 4.60 -3.47
CA LEU A 92 6.73 4.03 -4.16
C LEU A 92 8.01 4.16 -3.33
N ASN A 93 8.26 5.33 -2.71
CA ASN A 93 9.43 5.58 -1.89
C ASN A 93 9.47 4.67 -0.64
N GLU A 94 8.34 4.46 0.04
CA GLU A 94 8.31 3.57 1.21
C GLU A 94 8.48 2.09 0.83
N LEU A 95 7.92 1.66 -0.31
CA LEU A 95 8.18 0.32 -0.83
C LEU A 95 9.65 0.13 -1.22
N GLU A 96 10.30 1.14 -1.79
CA GLU A 96 11.72 1.09 -2.18
C GLU A 96 12.62 0.96 -0.94
N LYS A 97 12.40 1.79 0.08
CA LYS A 97 13.11 1.68 1.37
C LYS A 97 12.90 0.32 2.02
N SER A 98 11.68 -0.20 1.97
CA SER A 98 11.39 -1.54 2.50
C SER A 98 12.11 -2.63 1.70
N ALA A 99 12.13 -2.53 0.37
CA ALA A 99 12.77 -3.50 -0.50
C ALA A 99 14.31 -3.52 -0.37
N MET A 100 14.93 -2.39 -0.02
CA MET A 100 16.37 -2.30 0.23
C MET A 100 16.77 -2.67 1.68
N SER A 101 15.80 -2.88 2.57
CA SER A 101 16.06 -3.32 3.95
C SER A 101 16.39 -4.81 4.01
N LYS A 102 16.98 -5.29 5.11
CA LYS A 102 17.14 -6.73 5.39
C LYS A 102 15.92 -7.32 6.10
N GLY A 103 14.78 -6.62 6.01
CA GLY A 103 13.52 -7.07 6.57
C GLY A 103 13.01 -8.33 5.88
N LEU A 104 12.35 -9.21 6.64
CA LEU A 104 11.71 -10.42 6.09
C LEU A 104 10.73 -10.13 4.95
N ARG A 105 10.14 -8.94 4.95
CA ARG A 105 9.12 -8.50 3.97
C ARG A 105 9.71 -7.68 2.82
N ALA A 106 11.03 -7.47 2.80
CA ALA A 106 11.70 -6.76 1.72
C ALA A 106 11.44 -7.41 0.33
N PRO A 107 11.49 -8.75 0.16
CA PRO A 107 11.20 -9.37 -1.13
C PRO A 107 9.76 -9.13 -1.62
N LEU A 108 8.79 -9.10 -0.70
CA LEU A 108 7.40 -8.79 -1.05
C LEU A 108 7.26 -7.33 -1.51
N SER A 109 8.02 -6.41 -0.91
CA SER A 109 8.04 -5.00 -1.33
C SER A 109 8.63 -4.86 -2.74
N ALA A 110 9.69 -5.61 -3.03
CA ALA A 110 10.28 -5.68 -4.36
C ALA A 110 9.31 -6.25 -5.40
N LEU A 111 8.57 -7.32 -5.06
CA LEU A 111 7.54 -7.89 -5.94
C LEU A 111 6.40 -6.91 -6.22
N LEU A 112 5.97 -6.11 -5.22
CA LEU A 112 4.97 -5.07 -5.42
C LEU A 112 5.46 -3.95 -6.34
N LEU A 113 6.70 -3.50 -6.18
CA LEU A 113 7.33 -2.52 -7.09
C LEU A 113 7.46 -3.06 -8.51
N LEU A 114 7.90 -4.31 -8.65
CA LEU A 114 8.01 -4.97 -9.94
C LEU A 114 6.64 -5.10 -10.61
N GLY A 115 5.64 -5.62 -9.90
CA GLY A 115 4.27 -5.69 -10.41
C GLY A 115 3.71 -4.32 -10.77
N TYR A 116 4.08 -3.28 -10.02
CA TYR A 116 3.67 -1.91 -10.32
C TYR A 116 4.27 -1.41 -11.63
N HIS A 117 5.60 -1.45 -11.75
CA HIS A 117 6.33 -0.92 -12.91
C HIS A 117 6.16 -1.76 -14.17
N THR A 118 5.87 -3.05 -14.07
CA THR A 118 5.72 -3.94 -15.24
C THR A 118 4.27 -4.10 -15.72
N TYR A 119 3.28 -3.97 -14.83
CA TYR A 119 1.89 -4.30 -15.15
C TYR A 119 0.90 -3.22 -14.73
N ALA A 120 0.93 -2.79 -13.46
CA ALA A 120 -0.07 -1.87 -12.94
C ALA A 120 -0.01 -0.49 -13.61
N ALA A 121 1.18 0.09 -13.78
CA ALA A 121 1.34 1.42 -14.40
C ALA A 121 0.71 1.48 -15.80
N HIS A 122 0.87 0.40 -16.58
CA HIS A 122 0.30 0.27 -17.92
C HIS A 122 -1.23 0.14 -17.91
N ILE A 123 -1.79 -0.69 -17.03
CA ILE A 123 -3.25 -0.88 -16.92
C ILE A 123 -3.97 0.37 -16.45
N PHE A 124 -3.38 1.09 -15.50
CA PHE A 124 -4.01 2.29 -14.94
C PHE A 124 -3.81 3.53 -15.81
N GLY A 125 -3.10 3.42 -16.94
CA GLY A 125 -2.89 4.53 -17.88
C GLY A 125 -1.99 5.64 -17.32
N ASN A 126 -1.15 5.31 -16.33
CA ASN A 126 -0.29 6.28 -15.63
C ASN A 126 1.03 6.58 -16.39
N GLY A 127 1.21 6.06 -17.60
CA GLY A 127 2.43 6.17 -18.41
C GLY A 127 3.28 4.89 -18.38
N ASP A 128 4.37 4.90 -19.16
CA ASP A 128 5.35 3.80 -19.20
C ASP A 128 5.94 3.60 -17.81
N GLY A 129 5.74 2.42 -17.23
CA GLY A 129 6.35 2.11 -15.94
C GLY A 129 7.87 2.22 -16.01
N ASP A 130 8.48 2.62 -14.90
CA ASP A 130 9.93 2.78 -14.80
C ASP A 130 10.65 1.41 -14.81
N LEU A 131 10.92 0.91 -16.02
CA LEU A 131 11.65 -0.34 -16.26
C LEU A 131 13.10 -0.27 -15.74
N GLU A 132 13.69 0.92 -15.67
CA GLU A 132 15.04 1.10 -15.15
C GLU A 132 15.08 0.83 -13.65
N LYS A 133 14.11 1.36 -12.90
CA LYS A 133 13.93 1.02 -11.48
C LYS A 133 13.64 -0.45 -11.24
N ALA A 134 12.81 -1.06 -12.06
CA ALA A 134 12.53 -2.50 -11.99
C ALA A 134 13.84 -3.32 -12.14
N ASN A 135 14.66 -2.98 -13.14
CA ASN A 135 15.94 -3.65 -13.38
C ASN A 135 16.94 -3.43 -12.24
N MET A 136 17.04 -2.21 -11.69
CA MET A 136 17.91 -1.93 -10.55
C MET A 136 17.53 -2.76 -9.31
N LEU A 137 16.23 -2.91 -9.03
CA LEU A 137 15.75 -3.77 -7.96
C LEU A 137 16.11 -5.24 -8.19
N VAL A 138 15.90 -5.75 -9.40
CA VAL A 138 16.27 -7.13 -9.75
C VAL A 138 17.77 -7.35 -9.59
N GLU A 139 18.61 -6.45 -10.09
CA GLU A 139 20.06 -6.54 -9.92
C GLU A 139 20.50 -6.53 -8.46
N HIS A 140 19.87 -5.71 -7.61
CA HIS A 140 20.16 -5.67 -6.19
C HIS A 140 19.90 -7.04 -5.54
N TYR A 141 18.74 -7.65 -5.83
CA TYR A 141 18.37 -8.96 -5.27
C TYR A 141 19.23 -10.11 -5.83
N LEU A 142 19.63 -10.05 -7.11
CA LEU A 142 20.53 -11.02 -7.72
C LEU A 142 21.96 -10.93 -7.15
N LYS A 143 22.47 -9.71 -6.90
CA LYS A 143 23.78 -9.53 -6.24
C LYS A 143 23.77 -9.98 -4.78
N ALA A 144 22.64 -9.84 -4.09
CA ALA A 144 22.49 -10.28 -2.70
C ALA A 144 22.32 -11.81 -2.57
N ASN A 145 21.85 -12.49 -3.62
CA ASN A 145 21.71 -13.95 -3.67
C ASN A 145 22.37 -14.50 -4.96
N PRO A 146 23.70 -14.45 -5.07
CA PRO A 146 24.39 -15.05 -6.20
C PRO A 146 24.24 -16.57 -6.10
N ASN A 147 23.63 -17.18 -7.11
CA ASN A 147 23.55 -18.64 -7.24
C ASN A 147 24.93 -19.28 -7.27
#